data_AF-A0A6B9FTI5-F1
#
_entry.id   AF-A0A6B9FTI5-F1
#
_cell.length_a   1.000
_cell.length_b   1.000
_cell.length_c   1.000
_cell.angle_alpha   90.00
_cell.angle_beta   90.00
_cell.angle_gamma   90.00
#
_symmetry.space_group_name_H-M   'P 1'
#
loop_
_entity.id
_entity.type
_entity.pdbx_description
1 polymer ?
#
loop_
_entity_poly.entity_id
_entity_poly.type
_entity_poly.pdbx_seq_one_letter_code
_entity_poly.pdbx_strand_id
1 'polypeptide(L)'
;MCCRVLEIQALDKPAGILCWHNTGTGCGIYPERPDACARWHCLWRRISVLPDALRPDRSGVMFSLDSRSPVADGPDSACIVGRAVHDVEDFDRPDAIEGFAMFVREGSLPVWKASDRGAILVHPGPQIVPP
;
A
#
# COMPACT_ATOMS: atom_id res chain seq x y z
N MET A 1 -7.95 6.20 2.90
CA MET A 1 -6.73 5.57 2.38
C MET A 1 -7.03 4.45 1.36
N CYS A 2 -7.35 4.81 0.10
CA CYS A 2 -7.46 3.88 -1.05
C CYS A 2 -7.33 4.67 -2.37
N CYS A 3 -7.74 5.95 -2.32
CA CYS A 3 -7.65 6.97 -3.36
C CYS A 3 -6.30 7.09 -4.08
N ARG A 4 -5.20 6.56 -3.55
CA ARG A 4 -3.89 6.59 -4.21
C ARG A 4 -3.62 5.37 -5.08
N VAL A 5 -4.13 4.19 -4.72
CA VAL A 5 -3.65 2.91 -5.28
C VAL A 5 -4.06 2.72 -6.73
N LEU A 6 -5.36 2.79 -7.00
CA LEU A 6 -5.92 2.33 -8.25
C LEU A 6 -5.83 3.37 -9.35
N GLU A 7 -5.64 2.91 -10.57
CA GLU A 7 -6.11 3.66 -11.73
C GLU A 7 -7.64 3.62 -11.74
N ILE A 8 -8.28 4.78 -11.89
CA ILE A 8 -9.74 4.91 -11.98
C ILE A 8 -10.05 5.63 -13.29
N GLN A 9 -10.35 4.84 -14.32
CA GLN A 9 -10.66 5.35 -15.67
C GLN A 9 -11.84 6.32 -15.65
N ALA A 10 -12.90 6.03 -14.89
CA ALA A 10 -14.07 6.89 -14.77
C ALA A 10 -13.78 8.28 -14.15
N LEU A 11 -12.60 8.45 -13.57
CA LEU A 11 -12.12 9.70 -12.99
C LEU A 11 -10.79 10.12 -13.64
N ASP A 12 -10.39 9.62 -14.82
CA ASP A 12 -9.09 9.94 -15.45
C ASP A 12 -7.90 9.98 -14.47
N LYS A 13 -7.92 9.07 -13.48
CA LYS A 13 -7.05 9.13 -12.31
C LYS A 13 -6.00 8.01 -12.39
N PRO A 14 -4.71 8.31 -12.59
CA PRO A 14 -3.68 7.28 -12.68
C PRO A 14 -3.47 6.54 -11.35
N ALA A 15 -2.97 5.30 -11.44
CA ALA A 15 -2.51 4.56 -10.27
C ALA A 15 -1.31 5.26 -9.60
N GLY A 16 -1.20 5.15 -8.28
CA GLY A 16 -0.12 5.78 -7.50
C GLY A 16 -0.27 7.28 -7.26
N ILE A 17 -1.12 7.98 -8.01
CA ILE A 17 -1.42 9.41 -7.84
C ILE A 17 -2.56 9.60 -6.84
N LEU A 18 -2.49 10.63 -5.99
CA LEU A 18 -3.59 10.94 -5.07
C LEU A 18 -4.80 11.44 -5.86
N CYS A 19 -5.96 10.80 -5.70
CA CYS A 19 -7.21 11.29 -6.30
C CYS A 19 -7.60 12.64 -5.71
N TRP A 20 -8.06 13.57 -6.56
CA TRP A 20 -8.52 14.91 -6.16
C TRP A 20 -9.75 14.91 -5.24
N HIS A 21 -10.50 13.81 -5.16
CA HIS A 21 -11.58 13.65 -4.18
C HIS A 21 -11.08 13.28 -2.77
N ASN A 22 -9.77 13.13 -2.56
CA ASN A 22 -9.22 12.89 -1.23
C ASN A 22 -9.31 14.16 -0.38
N THR A 23 -9.91 14.07 0.81
CA THR A 23 -10.11 15.21 1.73
C THR A 23 -9.06 15.30 2.85
N GLY A 24 -7.96 14.55 2.74
CA GLY A 24 -7.01 14.30 3.82
C GLY A 24 -7.46 13.21 4.79
N THR A 25 -8.75 13.15 5.12
CA THR A 25 -9.31 12.15 6.06
C THR A 25 -10.06 11.01 5.36
N GLY A 26 -10.48 11.19 4.11
CA GLY A 26 -11.31 10.23 3.40
C GLY A 26 -11.51 10.53 1.92
N CYS A 27 -12.51 9.88 1.31
CA CYS A 27 -12.96 10.19 -0.04
C CYS A 27 -14.23 11.06 0.07
N GLY A 28 -14.22 12.24 -0.54
CA GLY A 28 -15.34 13.19 -0.51
C GLY A 28 -16.58 12.72 -1.29
N ILE A 29 -16.43 11.72 -2.16
CA ILE A 29 -17.52 11.08 -2.91
C ILE A 29 -17.65 9.59 -2.51
N TYR A 30 -17.37 9.25 -1.25
CA TYR A 30 -17.35 7.85 -0.85
C TYR A 30 -18.67 7.11 -1.16
N PRO A 31 -19.87 7.65 -0.90
CA PRO A 31 -21.12 6.98 -1.28
C PRO A 31 -21.29 6.79 -2.79
N GLU A 32 -20.81 7.75 -3.59
CA GLU A 32 -20.93 7.79 -5.06
C GLU A 32 -19.67 7.26 -5.79
N ARG A 33 -18.76 6.61 -5.05
CA ARG A 33 -17.45 6.20 -5.59
C ARG A 33 -17.65 5.23 -6.78
N PRO A 34 -16.84 5.32 -7.85
CA PRO A 34 -16.91 4.39 -8.96
C PRO A 34 -16.74 2.93 -8.53
N ASP A 35 -17.28 1.99 -9.30
CA ASP A 35 -17.24 0.55 -9.01
C ASP A 35 -15.84 0.03 -8.73
N ALA A 36 -14.83 0.49 -9.49
CA ALA A 36 -13.44 0.13 -9.26
C ALA A 36 -12.97 0.49 -7.83
N CYS A 37 -13.34 1.68 -7.33
CA CYS A 37 -13.08 2.09 -5.95
C CYS A 37 -13.87 1.23 -4.94
N ALA A 38 -15.13 0.88 -5.25
CA ALA A 38 -15.99 0.15 -4.34
C ALA A 38 -15.59 -1.32 -4.15
N ARG A 39 -15.11 -1.96 -5.22
CA ARG A 39 -14.76 -3.38 -5.26
C ARG A 39 -13.34 -3.68 -4.78
N TRP A 40 -12.51 -2.65 -4.64
CA TRP A 40 -11.13 -2.83 -4.19
C TRP A 40 -11.00 -2.78 -2.68
N HIS A 41 -10.18 -3.67 -2.13
CA HIS A 41 -9.94 -3.82 -0.70
C HIS A 41 -8.44 -3.99 -0.44
N CYS A 42 -7.92 -3.28 0.56
CA CYS A 42 -6.58 -3.51 1.08
C CYS A 42 -6.48 -4.89 1.74
N LEU A 43 -5.26 -5.35 2.02
CA LEU A 43 -5.02 -6.68 2.58
C LEU A 43 -5.72 -6.87 3.93
N TRP A 44 -5.72 -5.86 4.80
CA TRP A 44 -6.45 -5.91 6.07
C TRP A 44 -7.95 -6.22 5.89
N ARG A 45 -8.58 -5.68 4.84
CA ARG A 45 -10.00 -5.98 4.51
C ARG A 45 -10.19 -7.33 3.81
N ARG A 46 -9.15 -7.86 3.16
CA ARG A 46 -9.21 -9.11 2.37
C ARG A 46 -8.86 -10.34 3.19
N ILE A 47 -7.93 -10.23 4.12
CA ILE A 47 -7.36 -11.33 4.88
C ILE A 47 -7.89 -11.22 6.31
N SER A 48 -8.91 -12.01 6.63
CA SER A 48 -9.63 -11.95 7.92
C SER A 48 -8.78 -12.29 9.13
N VAL A 49 -7.66 -13.00 8.95
CA VAL A 49 -6.74 -13.37 10.04
C VAL A 49 -5.73 -12.27 10.39
N LEU A 50 -5.67 -11.18 9.62
CA LEU A 50 -4.79 -10.07 9.95
C LEU A 50 -5.28 -9.35 11.22
N PRO A 51 -4.39 -9.02 12.16
CA PRO A 51 -4.78 -8.36 13.40
C PRO A 51 -5.37 -6.98 13.14
N ASP A 52 -6.32 -6.57 13.99
CA ASP A 52 -6.96 -5.25 13.94
C ASP A 52 -5.97 -4.08 14.09
N ALA A 53 -4.79 -4.34 14.66
CA ALA A 53 -3.70 -3.37 14.75
C ALA A 53 -3.16 -2.95 13.37
N LEU A 54 -3.28 -3.80 12.34
CA LEU A 54 -2.86 -3.51 10.96
C LEU A 54 -3.91 -2.76 10.15
N ARG A 55 -5.04 -2.40 10.77
CA ARG A 55 -6.01 -1.50 10.14
C ARG A 55 -5.32 -0.17 9.80
N PRO A 56 -5.44 0.37 8.58
CA PRO A 56 -4.61 1.49 8.14
C PRO A 56 -4.66 2.75 9.03
N ASP A 57 -5.84 3.12 9.55
CA ASP A 57 -5.98 4.25 10.47
C ASP A 57 -5.32 4.02 11.85
N ARG A 58 -4.96 2.78 12.19
CA ARG A 58 -4.28 2.41 13.44
C ARG A 58 -2.78 2.20 13.25
N SER A 59 -2.38 1.47 12.20
CA SER A 59 -0.97 1.20 11.92
C SER A 59 -0.26 2.37 11.25
N GLY A 60 -0.99 3.30 10.64
CA GLY A 60 -0.42 4.31 9.75
C GLY A 60 0.00 3.76 8.39
N VAL A 61 -0.20 2.46 8.10
CA VAL A 61 0.22 1.84 6.84
C VAL A 61 -0.91 1.02 6.23
N MET A 62 -1.18 1.28 4.95
CA MET A 62 -2.12 0.49 4.15
C MET A 62 -1.34 -0.53 3.32
N PHE A 63 -1.52 -1.81 3.63
CA PHE A 63 -0.95 -2.90 2.86
C PHE A 63 -1.88 -3.33 1.71
N SER A 64 -1.34 -3.43 0.50
CA SER A 64 -2.04 -3.91 -0.70
C SER A 64 -1.26 -5.02 -1.42
N LEU A 65 -1.98 -5.88 -2.14
CA LEU A 65 -1.39 -6.75 -3.16
C LEU A 65 -1.57 -6.05 -4.50
N ASP A 66 -0.45 -5.66 -5.10
CA ASP A 66 -0.40 -4.96 -6.37
C ASP A 66 0.18 -5.90 -7.42
N SER A 67 -0.27 -5.81 -8.68
CA SER A 67 0.23 -6.66 -9.78
C SER A 67 1.57 -6.21 -10.34
N ARG A 68 2.03 -5.00 -9.97
CA ARG A 68 3.27 -4.37 -10.43
C ARG A 68 3.95 -3.62 -9.29
N SER A 69 5.26 -3.45 -9.39
CA SER A 69 6.06 -2.67 -8.46
C SER A 69 5.58 -1.21 -8.35
N PRO A 70 5.70 -0.56 -7.17
CA PRO A 70 5.39 0.86 -7.01
C PRO A 70 6.42 1.82 -7.64
N VAL A 71 7.52 1.31 -8.21
CA VAL A 71 8.51 2.09 -8.97
C VAL A 71 8.43 1.79 -10.46
N ALA A 72 8.65 2.80 -11.31
CA ALA A 72 8.46 2.71 -12.76
C ALA A 72 9.33 1.63 -13.44
N ASP A 73 10.59 1.49 -13.01
CA ASP A 73 11.55 0.53 -13.55
C ASP A 73 11.61 -0.79 -12.75
N GLY A 74 10.61 -1.04 -11.90
CA GLY A 74 10.53 -2.26 -11.11
C GLY A 74 10.06 -3.47 -11.94
N PRO A 75 10.26 -4.70 -11.45
CA PRO A 75 9.75 -5.88 -12.12
C PRO A 75 8.22 -5.84 -12.22
N ASP A 76 7.68 -6.25 -13.37
CA ASP A 76 6.24 -6.42 -13.59
C ASP A 76 5.77 -7.73 -12.97
N SER A 77 5.78 -7.77 -11.64
CA SER A 77 5.46 -8.93 -10.83
C SER A 77 4.61 -8.53 -9.65
N ALA A 78 3.73 -9.45 -9.22
CA ALA A 78 2.91 -9.24 -8.03
C ALA A 78 3.77 -8.94 -6.79
N CYS A 79 3.37 -7.96 -6.00
CA CYS A 79 4.10 -7.55 -4.81
C CYS A 79 3.15 -7.05 -3.70
N ILE A 80 3.63 -7.13 -2.46
CA ILE A 80 3.00 -6.49 -1.32
C ILE A 80 3.54 -5.06 -1.22
N VAL A 81 2.65 -4.08 -1.11
CA VAL A 81 3.03 -2.67 -0.93
C VAL A 81 2.41 -2.14 0.35
N GLY A 82 3.24 -1.80 1.33
CA GLY A 82 2.85 -1.03 2.50
C GLY A 82 2.99 0.46 2.20
N ARG A 83 1.86 1.15 2.03
CA ARG A 83 1.81 2.59 1.75
C ARG A 83 1.58 3.38 3.02
N ALA A 84 2.45 4.33 3.32
CA ALA A 84 2.25 5.28 4.41
C ALA A 84 0.91 6.02 4.24
N VAL A 85 0.19 6.21 5.34
CA VAL A 85 -1.08 6.93 5.36
C VAL A 85 -0.86 8.43 5.24
N HIS A 86 0.16 8.93 5.96
CA HIS A 86 0.53 10.33 6.03
C HIS A 86 1.90 10.57 5.39
N ASP A 87 2.97 10.04 5.98
CA ASP A 87 4.35 10.17 5.48
C ASP A 87 5.24 9.04 6.03
N VAL A 88 6.53 9.05 5.71
CA VAL A 88 7.50 7.98 6.02
C VAL A 88 7.59 7.61 7.50
N GLU A 89 7.28 8.53 8.41
CA GLU A 89 7.24 8.29 9.86
C GLU A 89 6.20 7.23 10.27
N ASP A 90 5.15 7.01 9.45
CA ASP A 90 4.19 5.94 9.71
C ASP A 90 4.85 4.55 9.70
N PHE A 91 5.98 4.39 9.00
CA PHE A 91 6.71 3.13 8.95
C PHE A 91 7.42 2.76 10.26
N ASP A 92 7.60 3.72 11.17
CA ASP A 92 8.26 3.52 12.46
C ASP A 92 7.27 3.13 13.56
N ARG A 93 5.97 3.10 13.26
CA ARG A 93 4.93 2.68 14.20
C ARG A 93 5.10 1.18 14.52
N PRO A 94 4.99 0.75 15.79
CA PRO A 94 5.18 -0.65 16.17
C PRO A 94 4.32 -1.63 15.36
N ASP A 95 3.05 -1.27 15.16
CA ASP A 95 2.11 -2.09 14.38
C ASP A 95 2.50 -2.18 12.90
N ALA A 96 3.02 -1.10 12.32
CA ALA A 96 3.52 -1.12 10.94
C ALA A 96 4.75 -2.02 10.81
N ILE A 97 5.71 -1.90 11.75
CA ILE A 97 6.93 -2.73 11.78
C ILE A 97 6.57 -4.21 11.83
N GLU A 98 5.67 -4.61 12.75
CA GLU A 98 5.24 -6.01 12.84
C GLU A 98 4.49 -6.46 11.57
N GLY A 99 3.68 -5.56 10.98
CA GLY A 99 3.01 -5.81 9.71
C GLY A 99 3.98 -6.15 8.57
N PHE A 100 5.03 -5.35 8.39
CA PHE A 100 6.07 -5.64 7.42
C PHE A 100 6.81 -6.94 7.76
N ALA A 101 7.19 -7.15 9.02
CA ALA A 101 7.91 -8.36 9.44
C ALA A 101 7.12 -9.64 9.15
N MET A 102 5.82 -9.63 9.41
CA MET A 102 4.91 -10.73 9.07
C MET A 102 4.89 -11.01 7.56
N PHE A 103 4.67 -10.00 6.71
CA PHE A 103 4.65 -10.22 5.24
C PHE A 103 6.00 -10.68 4.69
N VAL A 104 7.11 -10.24 5.28
CA VAL A 104 8.46 -10.67 4.91
C VAL A 104 8.75 -12.11 5.34
N ARG A 105 8.25 -12.53 6.51
CA ARG A 105 8.44 -13.89 7.05
C ARG A 105 7.58 -14.93 6.36
N GLU A 106 6.33 -14.59 6.06
CA GLU A 106 5.29 -15.55 5.65
C GLU A 106 5.06 -15.54 4.13
N GLY A 107 5.51 -14.49 3.44
CA GLY A 107 5.31 -14.31 2.00
C GLY A 107 6.53 -14.66 1.15
N SER A 108 6.27 -15.04 -0.10
CA SER A 108 7.27 -15.14 -1.16
C SER A 108 7.31 -13.92 -2.08
N LEU A 109 6.38 -12.98 -1.88
CA LEU A 109 6.23 -11.80 -2.72
C LEU A 109 7.20 -10.71 -2.30
N PRO A 110 7.71 -9.91 -3.25
CA PRO A 110 8.42 -8.70 -2.91
C PRO A 110 7.58 -7.79 -2.01
N VAL A 111 8.20 -7.18 -1.00
CA VAL A 111 7.55 -6.27 -0.06
C VAL A 111 8.15 -4.89 -0.21
N TRP A 112 7.31 -3.88 -0.42
CA TRP A 112 7.72 -2.49 -0.62
C TRP A 112 7.15 -1.58 0.47
N LYS A 113 7.95 -0.60 0.91
CA LYS A 113 7.49 0.60 1.60
C LYS A 113 7.29 1.70 0.54
N ALA A 114 6.17 2.40 0.55
CA ALA A 114 5.91 3.50 -0.38
C ALA A 114 5.25 4.71 0.28
N SER A 115 5.75 5.90 -0.01
CA SER A 115 5.19 7.19 0.39
C SER A 115 5.23 8.17 -0.80
N ASP A 116 4.86 9.42 -0.56
CA ASP A 116 4.96 10.48 -1.56
C ASP A 116 6.42 10.85 -1.89
N ARG A 117 7.35 10.46 -1.03
CA ARG A 117 8.79 10.67 -1.22
C ARG A 117 9.44 9.58 -2.09
N GLY A 118 8.71 8.51 -2.41
CA GLY A 118 9.20 7.39 -3.20
C GLY A 118 8.89 6.04 -2.56
N ALA A 119 9.52 4.99 -3.09
CA ALA A 119 9.34 3.62 -2.60
C ALA A 119 10.69 2.91 -2.44
N ILE A 120 10.75 2.02 -1.46
CA ILE A 120 11.94 1.24 -1.10
C ILE A 120 11.54 -0.24 -1.00
N LEU A 121 12.35 -1.09 -1.62
CA LEU A 121 12.21 -2.55 -1.52
C LEU A 121 12.69 -3.02 -0.15
N VAL A 122 11.80 -3.68 0.60
CA VAL A 122 12.06 -4.28 1.91
C VAL A 122 12.45 -5.74 1.77
N HIS A 123 11.78 -6.48 0.87
CA HIS A 123 12.06 -7.89 0.61
C HIS A 123 11.93 -8.20 -0.89
N PRO A 124 12.86 -8.98 -1.51
CA PRO A 124 14.15 -9.34 -0.94
C PRO A 124 14.93 -8.06 -0.61
N GLY A 125 15.59 -8.02 0.56
CA GLY A 125 16.37 -6.86 0.96
C GLY A 125 17.50 -6.58 -0.05
N PRO A 126 18.15 -5.40 0.00
CA PRO A 126 19.29 -5.12 -0.84
C PRO A 126 20.29 -6.28 -0.75
N GLN A 127 20.58 -6.91 -1.89
CA GLN A 127 21.56 -7.98 -1.97
C GLN A 127 22.93 -7.38 -1.65
N ILE A 128 23.50 -7.71 -0.50
CA ILE A 128 24.93 -7.50 -0.28
C ILE A 128 25.61 -8.52 -1.18
N VAL A 129 26.08 -8.09 -2.35
CA VAL A 129 26.95 -8.93 -3.17
C VAL A 129 28.27 -9.03 -2.39
N PRO A 130 28.67 -10.21 -1.90
CA PRO A 130 29.98 -10.37 -1.27
C PRO A 130 31.08 -10.03 -2.30
N PRO A 131 32.22 -9.46 -1.86
CA PRO A 131 33.32 -9.11 -2.74
C PRO A 131 33.92 -10.31 -3.47
#